data_AF-A0A6J1KJS2-F1
#
_entry.id   AF-A0A6J1KJS2-F1
#
_cell.length_a   1.000
_cell.length_b   1.000
_cell.length_c   1.000
_cell.angle_alpha   90.00
_cell.angle_beta   90.00
_cell.angle_gamma   90.00
#
_symmetry.space_group_name_H-M   'P 1'
#
loop_
_entity.id
_entity.type
_entity.pdbx_description
1 polymer ?
#
loop_
_entity_poly.entity_id
_entity_poly.type
_entity_poly.pdbx_seq_one_letter_code
_entity_poly.pdbx_strand_id
1 'polypeptide(L)'
;MDECEQLCLAARGGDADKLRALIDSGADVSHFDVEGLTPLMHAAKHGHADVVKTLLDAGAPWNALSPSNLSAGDFSLEAGHQEVFQILLNAGIQAELVLGTIARKESQNDVCNGEYLEDRVTFSEDKVMDAESKAVMMAWEKPLMEAHAKAICMGGGHVLNVGFGMGLVDTAIQQYSPTTHTIVEAHPEVYKRMIETGWADKNNVKIIFGRWQDVLPQLESYDGIFFDTYGEYYEDLREFHQHLPKLLKPGGIYSFFNGLCGGNAFFHVVYCNIVSLELENLGYSTQFIPLPVKDCLEEDVWKGVQHKYWQLDTYYLPVSQSAQDSES
;
A
#
# COMPACT_ATOMS: atom_id res chain seq x y z
N MET A 1 0.25 -3.95 42.99
CA MET A 1 0.57 -3.61 41.60
C MET A 1 -0.26 -4.53 40.75
N ASP A 2 -1.06 -3.98 39.84
CA ASP A 2 -1.93 -4.75 38.96
C ASP A 2 -1.12 -5.78 38.14
N GLU A 3 -1.72 -6.92 37.78
CA GLU A 3 -1.02 -7.99 37.05
C GLU A 3 -0.61 -7.53 35.65
N CYS A 4 -1.45 -6.71 35.00
CA CYS A 4 -1.14 -6.10 33.71
C CYS A 4 0.03 -5.09 33.80
N GLU A 5 0.10 -4.30 34.86
CA GLU A 5 1.24 -3.41 35.13
C GLU A 5 2.53 -4.22 35.36
N GLN A 6 2.43 -5.35 36.07
CA GLN A 6 3.57 -6.26 36.26
C GLN A 6 4.01 -6.90 34.94
N LEU A 7 3.08 -7.16 34.01
CA LEU A 7 3.37 -7.70 32.69
C LEU A 7 4.15 -6.69 31.85
N CYS A 8 3.76 -5.41 31.86
CA CYS A 8 4.51 -4.33 31.22
C CYS A 8 5.94 -4.20 31.79
N LEU A 9 6.09 -4.26 33.12
CA LEU A 9 7.41 -4.21 33.76
C LEU A 9 8.28 -5.44 33.43
N ALA A 10 7.70 -6.64 33.40
CA ALA A 10 8.40 -7.85 32.99
C ALA A 10 8.85 -7.75 31.52
N ALA A 11 7.98 -7.24 30.65
CA ALA A 11 8.29 -7.04 29.24
C ALA A 11 9.40 -6.00 29.03
N ARG A 12 9.33 -4.86 29.73
CA ARG A 12 10.35 -3.81 29.75
C ARG A 12 11.70 -4.29 30.27
N GLY A 13 11.70 -5.21 31.23
CA GLY A 13 12.91 -5.76 31.85
C GLY A 13 13.48 -7.01 31.16
N GLY A 14 12.80 -7.56 30.15
CA GLY A 14 13.23 -8.78 29.46
C GLY A 14 13.05 -10.07 30.28
N ASP A 15 12.23 -10.05 31.33
CA ASP A 15 12.02 -11.19 32.23
C ASP A 15 10.99 -12.17 31.65
N ALA A 16 11.45 -13.02 30.72
CA ALA A 16 10.60 -13.98 30.01
C ALA A 16 9.92 -15.00 30.94
N ASP A 17 10.55 -15.39 32.05
CA ASP A 17 9.98 -16.37 32.97
C ASP A 17 8.83 -15.77 33.78
N LYS A 18 9.02 -14.55 34.30
CA LYS A 18 7.94 -13.83 34.97
C LYS A 18 6.81 -13.48 34.01
N LEU A 19 7.14 -13.09 32.78
CA LEU A 19 6.17 -12.80 31.74
C LEU A 19 5.27 -14.01 31.46
N ARG A 20 5.86 -15.20 31.26
CA ARG A 20 5.09 -16.46 31.07
C ARG A 20 4.19 -16.76 32.26
N ALA A 21 4.70 -16.64 33.49
CA ALA A 21 3.90 -16.88 34.69
C ALA A 21 2.69 -15.94 34.80
N LEU A 22 2.83 -14.68 34.39
CA LEU A 22 1.74 -13.70 34.37
C LEU A 22 0.73 -13.99 33.26
N ILE A 23 1.18 -14.38 32.08
CA ILE A 23 0.29 -14.79 30.97
C ILE A 23 -0.51 -16.04 31.39
N ASP A 24 0.15 -17.03 32.00
CA ASP A 24 -0.49 -18.25 32.50
C ASP A 24 -1.50 -17.98 33.63
N SER A 25 -1.32 -16.89 34.40
CA SER A 25 -2.30 -16.44 35.41
C SER A 25 -3.47 -15.64 34.82
N GLY A 26 -3.46 -15.37 33.51
CA GLY A 26 -4.53 -14.67 32.80
C GLY A 26 -4.31 -13.17 32.62
N ALA A 27 -3.06 -12.67 32.75
CA ALA A 27 -2.76 -11.28 32.46
C ALA A 27 -3.05 -10.93 30.98
N ASP A 28 -3.66 -9.77 30.76
CA ASP A 28 -4.04 -9.31 29.42
C ASP A 28 -2.83 -8.77 28.65
N VAL A 29 -2.40 -9.52 27.62
CA VAL A 29 -1.29 -9.15 26.74
C VAL A 29 -1.58 -7.94 25.83
N SER A 30 -2.84 -7.52 25.73
CA SER A 30 -3.29 -6.35 24.96
C SER A 30 -3.42 -5.08 25.80
N HIS A 31 -3.10 -5.15 27.10
CA HIS A 31 -3.21 -4.03 28.02
C HIS A 31 -2.35 -2.83 27.59
N PHE A 32 -2.85 -1.62 27.85
CA PHE A 32 -2.11 -0.37 27.73
C PHE A 32 -1.83 0.21 29.11
N ASP A 33 -0.56 0.47 29.39
CA ASP A 33 -0.15 1.10 30.64
C ASP A 33 -0.44 2.62 30.69
N VAL A 34 0.02 3.28 31.75
CA VAL A 34 -0.14 4.73 31.94
C VAL A 34 0.63 5.57 30.91
N GLU A 35 1.64 5.02 30.24
CA GLU A 35 2.36 5.66 29.13
C GLU A 35 1.61 5.46 27.80
N GLY A 36 0.54 4.65 27.79
CA GLY A 36 -0.18 4.26 26.58
C GLY A 36 0.60 3.25 25.75
N LEU A 37 1.44 2.43 26.38
CA LEU A 37 2.24 1.39 25.72
C LEU A 37 1.78 0.00 26.12
N THR A 38 1.82 -0.92 25.16
CA THR A 38 1.55 -2.34 25.42
C THR A 38 2.80 -3.06 25.92
N PRO A 39 2.68 -4.23 26.56
CA PRO A 39 3.83 -5.08 26.87
C PRO A 39 4.71 -5.34 25.64
N LEU A 40 4.10 -5.53 24.46
CA LEU A 40 4.81 -5.80 23.21
C LEU A 40 5.64 -4.58 22.77
N MET A 41 5.10 -3.37 22.91
CA MET A 41 5.85 -2.13 22.63
C MET A 41 7.04 -1.95 23.58
N HIS A 42 6.88 -2.23 24.88
CA HIS A 42 7.99 -2.18 25.83
C HIS A 42 9.08 -3.19 25.49
N ALA A 43 8.71 -4.44 25.26
CA ALA A 43 9.65 -5.49 24.87
C ALA A 43 10.40 -5.11 23.58
N ALA A 44 9.70 -4.50 22.63
CA ALA A 44 10.26 -4.12 21.35
C ALA A 44 11.21 -2.93 21.43
N LYS A 45 10.83 -1.89 22.19
CA LYS A 45 11.66 -0.71 22.47
C LYS A 45 12.97 -1.04 23.17
N HIS A 46 13.01 -2.13 23.94
CA HIS A 46 14.17 -2.57 24.71
C HIS A 46 14.90 -3.79 24.10
N GLY A 47 14.46 -4.28 22.93
CA GLY A 47 15.20 -5.30 22.18
C GLY A 47 15.07 -6.72 22.73
N HIS A 48 14.03 -7.02 23.50
CA HIS A 48 13.85 -8.31 24.16
C HIS A 48 13.15 -9.33 23.25
N ALA A 49 13.89 -9.90 22.29
CA ALA A 49 13.38 -10.82 21.27
C ALA A 49 12.58 -12.02 21.82
N ASP A 50 13.04 -12.65 22.91
CA ASP A 50 12.35 -13.80 23.51
C ASP A 50 11.01 -13.42 24.16
N VAL A 51 10.95 -12.23 24.77
CA VAL A 51 9.71 -11.65 25.32
C VAL A 51 8.75 -11.30 24.18
N VAL A 52 9.25 -10.68 23.11
CA VAL A 52 8.44 -10.35 21.92
C VAL A 52 7.80 -11.61 21.33
N LYS A 53 8.57 -12.68 21.11
CA LYS A 53 8.04 -13.97 20.63
C LYS A 53 6.97 -14.51 21.56
N THR A 54 7.24 -14.52 22.87
CA THR A 54 6.29 -15.04 23.88
C THR A 54 4.97 -14.24 23.89
N LEU A 55 5.03 -12.92 23.74
CA LEU A 55 3.83 -12.07 23.66
C LEU A 55 3.04 -12.32 22.38
N LEU A 56 3.70 -12.43 21.24
CA LEU A 56 3.06 -12.75 19.96
C LEU A 56 2.38 -14.13 19.99
N ASP A 57 3.06 -15.14 20.54
CA ASP A 57 2.51 -16.49 20.72
C ASP A 57 1.27 -16.51 21.64
N ALA A 58 1.23 -15.58 22.60
CA ALA A 58 0.08 -15.38 23.49
C ALA A 58 -1.05 -14.51 22.87
N GLY A 59 -0.90 -14.07 21.62
CA GLY A 59 -1.91 -13.29 20.90
C GLY A 59 -1.85 -11.78 21.14
N ALA A 60 -0.70 -11.24 21.57
CA ALA A 60 -0.52 -9.79 21.66
C ALA A 60 -0.70 -9.14 20.28
N PRO A 61 -1.48 -8.06 20.16
CA PRO A 61 -1.72 -7.40 18.87
C PRO A 61 -0.45 -6.74 18.36
N TRP A 62 0.09 -7.26 17.25
CA TRP A 62 1.28 -6.71 16.59
C TRP A 62 1.06 -5.30 16.04
N ASN A 63 -0.19 -4.97 15.69
CA ASN A 63 -0.62 -3.72 15.06
C ASN A 63 -1.22 -2.69 16.05
N ALA A 64 -1.06 -2.90 17.36
CA ALA A 64 -1.43 -1.89 18.34
C ALA A 64 -0.60 -0.61 18.13
N LEU A 65 -1.21 0.55 18.38
CA LEU A 65 -0.60 1.87 18.22
C LEU A 65 -0.61 2.63 19.55
N SER A 66 0.52 3.25 19.87
CA SER A 66 0.65 4.17 20.99
C SER A 66 -0.07 5.50 20.70
N PRO A 67 -0.25 6.39 21.71
CA PRO A 67 -0.79 7.74 21.49
C PRO A 67 -0.01 8.58 20.46
N SER A 68 1.25 8.24 20.19
CA SER A 68 2.09 8.87 19.17
C SER A 68 2.03 8.18 17.80
N ASN A 69 1.07 7.28 17.58
CA ASN A 69 0.89 6.52 16.34
C ASN A 69 2.07 5.60 15.98
N LEU A 70 2.83 5.16 16.99
CA LEU A 70 3.93 4.20 16.85
C LEU A 70 3.49 2.81 17.27
N SER A 71 3.81 1.80 16.45
CA SER A 71 3.65 0.37 16.73
C SER A 71 4.88 -0.20 17.46
N ALA A 72 4.80 -1.45 17.91
CA ALA A 72 5.97 -2.17 18.43
C ALA A 72 7.10 -2.25 17.40
N GLY A 73 6.77 -2.39 16.11
CA GLY A 73 7.75 -2.41 15.02
C GLY A 73 8.51 -1.10 14.89
N ASP A 74 7.80 0.04 14.96
CA ASP A 74 8.39 1.37 14.93
C ASP A 74 9.36 1.57 16.10
N PHE A 75 8.96 1.22 17.33
CA PHE A 75 9.84 1.31 18.50
C PHE A 75 11.11 0.46 18.36
N SER A 76 11.01 -0.75 17.81
CA SER A 76 12.19 -1.60 17.59
C SER A 76 13.14 -1.01 16.56
N LEU A 77 12.61 -0.38 15.50
CA LEU A 77 13.39 0.25 14.45
C LEU A 77 14.11 1.50 14.98
N GLU A 78 13.39 2.39 15.66
CA GLU A 78 13.95 3.61 16.28
C GLU A 78 15.05 3.29 17.29
N ALA A 79 14.91 2.20 18.05
CA ALA A 79 15.90 1.74 19.01
C ALA A 79 17.04 0.90 18.38
N GLY A 80 16.98 0.59 17.08
CA GLY A 80 18.01 -0.17 16.37
C GLY A 80 17.99 -1.69 16.61
N HIS A 81 16.88 -2.24 17.10
CA HIS A 81 16.72 -3.65 17.43
C HIS A 81 16.25 -4.48 16.23
N GLN A 82 17.18 -4.70 15.28
CA GLN A 82 16.90 -5.39 14.00
C GLN A 82 16.31 -6.80 14.15
N GLU A 83 16.77 -7.60 15.13
CA GLU A 83 16.21 -8.94 15.35
C GLU A 83 14.73 -8.87 15.73
N VAL A 84 14.38 -7.96 16.64
CA VAL A 84 12.98 -7.75 17.07
C VAL A 84 12.14 -7.24 15.91
N PHE A 85 12.67 -6.29 15.14
CA PHE A 85 12.00 -5.78 13.95
C PHE A 85 11.63 -6.91 12.99
N GLN A 86 12.56 -7.83 12.71
CA GLN A 86 12.31 -8.96 11.82
C GLN A 86 11.26 -9.93 12.37
N ILE A 87 11.25 -10.18 13.69
CA ILE A 87 10.23 -11.01 14.35
C ILE A 87 8.84 -10.39 14.16
N LEU A 88 8.71 -9.09 14.44
CA LEU A 88 7.44 -8.37 14.30
C LEU A 88 6.98 -8.30 12.84
N LEU A 89 7.91 -8.06 11.90
CA LEU A 89 7.61 -8.01 10.47
C LEU A 89 7.05 -9.36 9.99
N ASN A 90 7.71 -10.46 10.37
CA ASN A 90 7.25 -11.81 10.03
C ASN A 90 5.88 -12.10 10.62
N ALA A 91 5.64 -11.70 11.87
CA ALA A 91 4.34 -11.88 12.53
C ALA A 91 3.22 -11.07 11.84
N GLY A 92 3.50 -9.82 11.46
CA GLY A 92 2.56 -8.99 10.72
C GLY A 92 2.21 -9.57 9.35
N ILE A 93 3.21 -9.99 8.57
CA ILE A 93 3.01 -10.64 7.26
C ILE A 93 2.15 -11.91 7.42
N GLN A 94 2.49 -12.77 8.37
CA GLN A 94 1.74 -14.01 8.62
C GLN A 94 0.29 -13.74 9.01
N ALA A 95 0.06 -12.78 9.92
CA ALA A 95 -1.27 -12.40 10.36
C ALA A 95 -2.12 -11.91 9.17
N GLU A 96 -1.62 -10.95 8.39
CA GLU A 96 -2.35 -10.37 7.26
C GLU A 96 -2.63 -11.40 6.15
N LEU A 97 -1.70 -12.31 5.85
CA LEU A 97 -1.94 -13.40 4.87
C LEU A 97 -3.06 -14.34 5.33
N VAL A 98 -3.11 -14.67 6.62
CA VAL A 98 -4.18 -15.51 7.19
C VAL A 98 -5.51 -14.76 7.20
N LEU A 99 -5.53 -13.52 7.70
CA LEU A 99 -6.73 -12.69 7.78
C LEU A 99 -7.31 -12.42 6.39
N GLY A 100 -6.47 -12.07 5.41
CA GLY A 100 -6.90 -11.92 4.02
C GLY A 100 -7.50 -13.21 3.46
N THR A 101 -6.93 -14.38 3.80
CA THR A 101 -7.47 -15.67 3.35
C THR A 101 -8.85 -15.96 3.95
N ILE A 102 -9.07 -15.60 5.22
CA ILE A 102 -10.37 -15.74 5.89
C ILE A 102 -11.38 -14.78 5.25
N ALA A 103 -11.03 -13.49 5.12
CA ALA A 103 -11.90 -12.48 4.54
C ALA A 103 -12.38 -12.87 3.13
N ARG A 104 -11.49 -13.42 2.30
CA ARG A 104 -11.83 -13.93 0.95
C ARG A 104 -12.82 -15.07 0.95
N LYS A 105 -12.77 -15.95 1.95
CA LYS A 105 -13.73 -17.06 2.08
C LYS A 105 -15.12 -16.55 2.47
N GLU A 106 -15.17 -15.46 3.23
CA GLU A 106 -16.41 -14.83 3.66
C GLU A 106 -17.03 -13.99 2.53
N SER A 107 -16.22 -13.25 1.76
CA SER A 107 -16.66 -12.39 0.64
C SER A 107 -17.10 -13.15 -0.62
N GLN A 108 -16.80 -14.45 -0.76
CA GLN A 108 -17.45 -15.29 -1.78
C GLN A 108 -18.99 -15.35 -1.63
N ASN A 109 -19.54 -14.87 -0.51
CA ASN A 109 -20.98 -14.79 -0.26
C ASN A 109 -21.59 -13.38 -0.44
N ASP A 110 -20.81 -12.32 -0.71
CA ASP A 110 -21.34 -10.97 -0.95
C ASP A 110 -20.39 -10.15 -1.84
N VAL A 111 -20.88 -9.63 -2.97
CA VAL A 111 -20.09 -8.80 -3.90
C VAL A 111 -20.77 -7.45 -4.08
N CYS A 112 -20.05 -6.35 -3.84
CA CYS A 112 -19.62 -5.38 -4.88
C CYS A 112 -19.16 -4.05 -4.26
N ASN A 113 -17.97 -3.56 -4.66
CA ASN A 113 -17.52 -2.18 -4.51
C ASN A 113 -18.35 -1.23 -5.40
N GLY A 114 -19.57 -0.91 -4.96
CA GLY A 114 -20.49 0.04 -5.62
C GLY A 114 -20.29 1.50 -5.21
N GLU A 115 -19.68 1.77 -4.05
CA GLU A 115 -19.71 3.10 -3.43
C GLU A 115 -18.94 4.16 -4.24
N TYR A 116 -17.72 3.89 -4.70
CA TYR A 116 -16.91 4.88 -5.44
C TYR A 116 -17.53 5.32 -6.78
N LEU A 117 -18.25 4.42 -7.47
CA LEU A 117 -18.85 4.74 -8.78
C LEU A 117 -20.14 5.57 -8.65
N GLU A 118 -20.70 5.64 -7.45
CA GLU A 118 -21.91 6.42 -7.14
C GLU A 118 -21.58 7.80 -6.52
N ASP A 119 -20.35 7.98 -6.04
CA ASP A 119 -19.89 9.23 -5.42
C ASP A 119 -19.61 10.33 -6.45
N ARG A 120 -20.01 11.56 -6.11
CA ARG A 120 -19.71 12.75 -6.92
C ARG A 120 -18.29 13.22 -6.64
N VAL A 121 -17.55 13.58 -7.68
CA VAL A 121 -16.16 14.01 -7.54
C VAL A 121 -16.03 15.51 -7.86
N THR A 122 -15.38 16.26 -6.98
CA THR A 122 -15.05 17.67 -7.21
C THR A 122 -13.61 17.83 -7.68
N PHE A 123 -13.46 18.54 -8.79
CA PHE A 123 -12.15 18.87 -9.36
C PHE A 123 -11.74 20.29 -8.99
N SER A 124 -10.48 20.44 -8.60
CA SER A 124 -9.75 21.70 -8.50
C SER A 124 -8.46 21.61 -9.33
N GLU A 125 -7.73 22.71 -9.49
CA GLU A 125 -6.43 22.71 -10.17
C GLU A 125 -5.42 21.76 -9.49
N ASP A 126 -5.51 21.61 -8.16
CA ASP A 126 -4.50 20.91 -7.37
C ASP A 126 -4.97 19.56 -6.79
N LYS A 127 -6.28 19.26 -6.81
CA LYS A 127 -6.87 18.11 -6.10
C LYS A 127 -8.13 17.58 -6.77
N VAL A 128 -8.33 16.28 -6.64
CA VAL A 128 -9.61 15.58 -6.81
C VAL A 128 -10.11 15.21 -5.43
N MET A 129 -11.37 15.51 -5.14
CA MET A 129 -11.99 15.18 -3.86
C MET A 129 -13.31 14.44 -4.10
N ASP A 130 -13.65 13.50 -3.23
CA ASP A 130 -14.96 12.84 -3.26
C ASP A 130 -16.05 13.71 -2.61
N ALA A 131 -17.28 13.19 -2.58
CA ALA A 131 -18.45 13.88 -2.04
C ALA A 131 -18.32 14.19 -0.53
N GLU A 132 -17.43 13.50 0.18
CA GLU A 132 -17.15 13.67 1.61
C GLU A 132 -15.96 14.60 1.88
N SER A 133 -15.38 15.21 0.85
CA SER A 133 -14.17 16.02 0.94
C SER A 133 -12.92 15.23 1.40
N LYS A 134 -12.87 13.93 1.15
CA LYS A 134 -11.64 13.14 1.22
C LYS A 134 -10.84 13.37 -0.06
N ALA A 135 -9.53 13.53 0.07
CA ALA A 135 -8.67 13.67 -1.11
C ALA A 135 -8.57 12.33 -1.85
N VAL A 136 -8.87 12.36 -3.14
CA VAL A 136 -8.83 11.22 -4.07
C VAL A 136 -7.46 11.15 -4.76
N MET A 137 -6.97 12.30 -5.20
CA MET A 137 -5.66 12.45 -5.84
C MET A 137 -5.19 13.90 -5.69
N MET A 138 -3.90 14.13 -5.47
CA MET A 138 -3.37 15.48 -5.24
C MET A 138 -2.10 15.77 -6.05
N ALA A 139 -1.86 17.05 -6.37
CA ALA A 139 -0.75 17.48 -7.21
C ALA A 139 0.65 17.15 -6.64
N TRP A 140 0.78 16.91 -5.33
CA TRP A 140 2.05 16.51 -4.71
C TRP A 140 2.55 15.15 -5.21
N GLU A 141 1.66 14.31 -5.76
CA GLU A 141 2.01 13.01 -6.33
C GLU A 141 2.72 13.12 -7.67
N LYS A 142 2.72 14.30 -8.32
CA LYS A 142 3.33 14.50 -9.63
C LYS A 142 4.75 13.92 -9.78
N PRO A 143 5.73 14.19 -8.89
CA PRO A 143 7.05 13.57 -8.97
C PRO A 143 7.02 12.03 -8.86
N LEU A 144 6.06 11.47 -8.12
CA LEU A 144 5.87 10.02 -8.03
C LEU A 144 5.35 9.47 -9.37
N MET A 145 4.34 10.12 -9.94
CA MET A 145 3.77 9.75 -11.23
C MET A 145 4.80 9.84 -12.37
N GLU A 146 5.69 10.84 -12.34
CA GLU A 146 6.81 10.95 -13.27
C GLU A 146 7.82 9.80 -13.11
N ALA A 147 8.09 9.37 -11.87
CA ALA A 147 8.96 8.24 -11.59
C ALA A 147 8.35 6.90 -12.06
N HIS A 148 7.04 6.70 -11.83
CA HIS A 148 6.28 5.56 -12.36
C HIS A 148 6.31 5.51 -13.89
N ALA A 149 5.96 6.62 -14.54
CA ALA A 149 6.00 6.74 -16.00
C ALA A 149 7.40 6.45 -16.56
N LYS A 150 8.45 6.97 -15.91
CA LYS A 150 9.84 6.67 -16.30
C LYS A 150 10.14 5.18 -16.23
N ALA A 151 9.71 4.49 -15.17
CA ALA A 151 9.95 3.07 -14.99
C ALA A 151 9.25 2.24 -16.08
N ILE A 152 7.93 2.42 -16.25
CA ILE A 152 7.14 1.58 -17.16
C ILE A 152 7.41 1.87 -18.65
N CYS A 153 7.90 3.06 -18.99
CA CYS A 153 8.18 3.44 -20.38
C CYS A 153 9.61 3.11 -20.85
N MET A 154 10.48 2.54 -20.01
CA MET A 154 11.89 2.29 -20.40
C MET A 154 12.03 1.40 -21.64
N GLY A 155 11.12 0.41 -21.81
CA GLY A 155 11.11 -0.48 -22.98
C GLY A 155 10.50 0.14 -24.24
N GLY A 156 9.88 1.32 -24.15
CA GLY A 156 9.01 1.86 -25.19
C GLY A 156 7.77 0.97 -25.43
N GLY A 157 7.17 1.09 -26.61
CA GLY A 157 6.09 0.18 -27.03
C GLY A 157 4.70 0.55 -26.51
N HIS A 158 3.95 -0.45 -26.05
CA HIS A 158 2.55 -0.33 -25.67
C HIS A 158 2.42 -0.22 -24.15
N VAL A 159 1.84 0.86 -23.66
CA VAL A 159 1.69 1.14 -22.22
C VAL A 159 0.21 1.11 -21.84
N LEU A 160 -0.11 0.43 -20.75
CA LEU A 160 -1.42 0.44 -20.12
C LEU A 160 -1.36 1.28 -18.84
N ASN A 161 -2.35 2.15 -18.67
CA ASN A 161 -2.69 2.76 -17.40
C ASN A 161 -4.09 2.31 -16.98
N VAL A 162 -4.23 1.85 -15.73
CA VAL A 162 -5.51 1.48 -15.11
C VAL A 162 -5.84 2.49 -14.02
N GLY A 163 -6.81 3.37 -14.32
CA GLY A 163 -7.16 4.56 -13.53
C GLY A 163 -6.52 5.82 -14.11
N PHE A 164 -7.29 6.90 -14.27
CA PHE A 164 -6.79 8.17 -14.82
C PHE A 164 -6.62 9.24 -13.74
N GLY A 165 -7.61 9.40 -12.86
CA GLY A 165 -7.61 10.45 -11.84
C GLY A 165 -7.51 11.86 -12.45
N MET A 166 -6.37 12.53 -12.25
CA MET A 166 -6.07 13.84 -12.87
C MET A 166 -5.28 13.75 -14.18
N GLY A 167 -4.89 12.56 -14.62
CA GLY A 167 -4.04 12.37 -15.80
C GLY A 167 -2.58 12.76 -15.57
N LEU A 168 -2.10 12.78 -14.32
CA LEU A 168 -0.72 13.13 -13.98
C LEU A 168 0.25 12.11 -14.57
N VAL A 169 0.03 10.81 -14.30
CA VAL A 169 0.84 9.72 -14.85
C VAL A 169 0.69 9.64 -16.37
N ASP A 170 -0.52 9.80 -16.89
CA ASP A 170 -0.78 9.78 -18.33
C ASP A 170 0.00 10.88 -19.06
N THR A 171 0.00 12.09 -18.49
CA THR A 171 0.76 13.22 -19.03
C THR A 171 2.27 12.91 -19.03
N ALA A 172 2.78 12.29 -17.97
CA ALA A 172 4.17 11.87 -17.89
C ALA A 172 4.50 10.74 -18.90
N ILE A 173 3.64 9.73 -19.04
CA ILE A 173 3.77 8.63 -20.02
C ILE A 173 3.88 9.20 -21.43
N GLN A 174 3.05 10.19 -21.79
CA GLN A 174 3.05 10.80 -23.12
C GLN A 174 4.38 11.49 -23.47
N GLN A 175 5.17 11.93 -22.49
CA GLN A 175 6.51 12.50 -22.75
C GLN A 175 7.49 11.48 -23.33
N TYR A 176 7.26 10.19 -23.08
CA TYR A 176 8.07 9.09 -23.62
C TYR A 176 7.58 8.59 -24.99
N SER A 177 6.51 9.18 -25.54
CA SER A 177 5.98 8.85 -26.87
C SER A 177 5.77 7.34 -27.12
N PRO A 178 4.98 6.64 -26.27
CA PRO A 178 4.70 5.22 -26.47
C PRO A 178 3.99 5.00 -27.82
N THR A 179 4.19 3.81 -28.41
CA THR A 179 3.50 3.37 -29.62
C THR A 179 1.99 3.38 -29.43
N THR A 180 1.53 2.93 -28.27
CA THR A 180 0.12 3.03 -27.88
C THR A 180 0.03 3.24 -26.39
N HIS A 181 -0.90 4.10 -25.98
CA HIS A 181 -1.21 4.37 -24.59
C HIS A 181 -2.68 4.01 -24.34
N THR A 182 -2.92 2.87 -23.69
CA THR A 182 -4.27 2.44 -23.34
C THR A 182 -4.58 2.93 -21.93
N ILE A 183 -5.74 3.57 -21.75
CA ILE A 183 -6.20 4.08 -20.46
C ILE A 183 -7.54 3.43 -20.15
N VAL A 184 -7.64 2.78 -18.99
CA VAL A 184 -8.91 2.29 -18.45
C VAL A 184 -9.42 3.27 -17.41
N GLU A 185 -10.65 3.77 -17.57
CA GLU A 185 -11.27 4.69 -16.61
C GLU A 185 -12.72 4.27 -16.36
N ALA A 186 -13.08 4.13 -15.08
CA ALA A 186 -14.38 3.65 -14.65
C ALA A 186 -15.34 4.77 -14.22
N HIS A 187 -14.81 5.90 -13.75
CA HIS A 187 -15.58 7.01 -13.21
C HIS A 187 -16.15 7.90 -14.34
N PRO A 188 -17.48 8.04 -14.45
CA PRO A 188 -18.12 8.77 -15.55
C PRO A 188 -17.67 10.24 -15.67
N GLU A 189 -17.48 10.94 -14.54
CA GLU A 189 -17.08 12.35 -14.55
C GLU A 189 -15.61 12.54 -14.96
N VAL A 190 -14.72 11.62 -14.55
CA VAL A 190 -13.30 11.63 -14.96
C VAL A 190 -13.23 11.34 -16.46
N TYR A 191 -13.94 10.32 -16.93
CA TYR A 191 -14.03 10.00 -18.35
C TYR A 191 -14.53 11.19 -19.17
N LYS A 192 -15.62 11.84 -18.75
CA LYS A 192 -16.13 13.04 -19.42
C LYS A 192 -15.07 14.14 -19.52
N ARG A 193 -14.34 14.40 -18.43
CA ARG A 193 -13.23 15.38 -18.41
C ARG A 193 -12.11 14.99 -19.37
N MET A 194 -11.76 13.71 -19.47
CA MET A 194 -10.76 13.22 -20.44
C MET A 194 -11.16 13.58 -21.88
N ILE A 195 -12.43 13.37 -22.24
CA ILE A 195 -12.95 13.72 -23.57
C ILE A 195 -12.90 15.24 -23.78
N GLU A 196 -13.36 16.04 -22.82
CA GLU A 196 -13.38 17.51 -22.91
C GLU A 196 -11.96 18.12 -23.00
N THR A 197 -10.96 17.46 -22.43
CA THR A 197 -9.55 17.88 -22.47
C THR A 197 -8.77 17.32 -23.65
N GLY A 198 -9.43 16.64 -24.59
CA GLY A 198 -8.85 16.20 -25.87
C GLY A 198 -7.99 14.93 -25.77
N TRP A 199 -8.13 14.12 -24.71
CA TRP A 199 -7.39 12.86 -24.60
C TRP A 199 -7.80 11.85 -25.68
N ALA A 200 -9.06 11.85 -26.08
CA ALA A 200 -9.57 11.00 -27.15
C ALA A 200 -9.06 11.42 -28.55
N ASP A 201 -8.59 12.66 -28.70
CA ASP A 201 -8.09 13.18 -29.99
C ASP A 201 -6.62 12.84 -30.24
N LYS A 202 -5.91 12.34 -29.21
CA LYS A 202 -4.50 11.92 -29.33
C LYS A 202 -4.42 10.63 -30.16
N ASN A 203 -3.62 10.66 -31.23
CA ASN A 203 -3.51 9.58 -32.20
C ASN A 203 -3.00 8.23 -31.65
N ASN A 204 -2.24 8.24 -30.55
CA ASN A 204 -1.70 7.05 -29.91
C ASN A 204 -2.44 6.66 -28.62
N VAL A 205 -3.54 7.34 -28.26
CA VAL A 205 -4.30 7.04 -27.03
C VAL A 205 -5.55 6.24 -27.35
N LYS A 206 -5.79 5.18 -26.56
CA LYS A 206 -7.01 4.36 -26.59
C LYS A 206 -7.65 4.41 -25.21
N ILE A 207 -8.82 5.05 -25.09
CA ILE A 207 -9.56 5.11 -23.82
C ILE A 207 -10.60 3.99 -23.80
N ILE A 208 -10.63 3.20 -22.74
CA ILE A 208 -11.61 2.14 -22.50
C ILE A 208 -12.41 2.52 -21.26
N PHE A 209 -13.70 2.78 -21.43
CA PHE A 209 -14.59 3.16 -20.33
C PHE A 209 -15.16 1.93 -19.64
N GLY A 210 -15.03 1.87 -18.32
CA GLY A 210 -15.56 0.81 -17.46
C GLY A 210 -14.56 0.37 -16.39
N ARG A 211 -15.03 -0.45 -15.44
CA ARG A 211 -14.14 -1.07 -14.46
C ARG A 211 -13.17 -2.01 -15.16
N TRP A 212 -11.93 -2.09 -14.67
CA TRP A 212 -10.90 -2.92 -15.26
C TRP A 212 -11.31 -4.40 -15.33
N GLN A 213 -12.09 -4.89 -14.35
CA GLN A 213 -12.65 -6.24 -14.32
C GLN A 213 -13.58 -6.49 -15.53
N ASP A 214 -14.46 -5.53 -15.83
CA ASP A 214 -15.46 -5.66 -16.89
C ASP A 214 -14.83 -5.54 -18.29
N VAL A 215 -13.74 -4.78 -18.40
CA VAL A 215 -13.07 -4.50 -19.68
C VAL A 215 -11.84 -5.36 -19.91
N LEU A 216 -11.49 -6.26 -18.98
CA LEU A 216 -10.36 -7.19 -19.09
C LEU A 216 -10.31 -7.96 -20.44
N PRO A 217 -11.43 -8.41 -21.05
CA PRO A 217 -11.40 -9.06 -22.36
C PRO A 217 -10.96 -8.16 -23.52
N GLN A 218 -10.99 -6.84 -23.34
CA GLN A 218 -10.57 -5.84 -24.33
C GLN A 218 -9.09 -5.46 -24.21
N LEU A 219 -8.43 -5.87 -23.13
CA LEU A 219 -7.04 -5.58 -22.86
C LEU A 219 -6.12 -6.52 -23.64
N GLU A 220 -5.00 -5.96 -24.10
CA GLU A 220 -3.96 -6.65 -24.85
C GLU A 220 -2.80 -7.00 -23.91
N SER A 221 -1.62 -7.28 -24.47
CA SER A 221 -0.38 -7.37 -23.69
C SER A 221 0.46 -6.10 -23.88
N TYR A 222 1.13 -5.67 -22.83
CA TYR A 222 1.79 -4.37 -22.72
C TYR A 222 3.25 -4.52 -22.31
N ASP A 223 4.07 -3.58 -22.77
CA ASP A 223 5.48 -3.42 -22.43
C ASP A 223 5.65 -2.66 -21.10
N GLY A 224 4.66 -1.83 -20.75
CA GLY A 224 4.57 -1.13 -19.47
C GLY A 224 3.15 -1.13 -18.92
N ILE A 225 2.98 -1.36 -17.63
CA ILE A 225 1.67 -1.29 -16.96
C ILE A 225 1.79 -0.44 -15.70
N PHE A 226 0.92 0.56 -15.57
CA PHE A 226 0.67 1.27 -14.32
C PHE A 226 -0.74 0.98 -13.81
N PHE A 227 -0.87 0.73 -12.51
CA PHE A 227 -2.13 0.48 -11.85
C PHE A 227 -2.34 1.46 -10.69
N ASP A 228 -3.40 2.27 -10.77
CA ASP A 228 -3.76 3.30 -9.80
C ASP A 228 -5.28 3.52 -9.79
N THR A 229 -6.00 2.54 -9.26
CA THR A 229 -7.46 2.65 -9.10
C THR A 229 -7.80 3.21 -7.73
N TYR A 230 -8.70 4.19 -7.70
CA TYR A 230 -9.25 4.68 -6.45
C TYR A 230 -10.22 3.67 -5.83
N GLY A 231 -10.08 3.47 -4.52
CA GLY A 231 -10.76 2.42 -3.76
C GLY A 231 -9.75 1.44 -3.19
N GLU A 232 -8.75 1.94 -2.44
CA GLU A 232 -7.53 1.31 -1.91
C GLU A 232 -7.75 0.01 -1.09
N TYR A 233 -8.51 -0.94 -1.61
CA TYR A 233 -8.62 -2.27 -1.09
C TYR A 233 -7.47 -3.07 -1.66
N TYR A 234 -6.65 -3.59 -0.77
CA TYR A 234 -5.57 -4.51 -1.11
C TYR A 234 -6.01 -5.63 -2.07
N GLU A 235 -7.26 -6.09 -1.94
CA GLU A 235 -7.82 -7.16 -2.77
C GLU A 235 -7.99 -6.77 -4.25
N ASP A 236 -8.32 -5.53 -4.58
CA ASP A 236 -8.46 -5.11 -5.99
C ASP A 236 -7.09 -5.11 -6.69
N LEU A 237 -6.06 -4.61 -6.00
CA LEU A 237 -4.66 -4.66 -6.47
C LEU A 237 -4.20 -6.11 -6.64
N ARG A 238 -4.47 -6.95 -5.64
CA ARG A 238 -4.12 -8.37 -5.64
C ARG A 238 -4.85 -9.16 -6.73
N GLU A 239 -6.13 -8.87 -6.97
CA GLU A 239 -6.93 -9.48 -8.05
C GLU A 239 -6.31 -9.11 -9.40
N PHE A 240 -5.97 -7.83 -9.62
CA PHE A 240 -5.30 -7.39 -10.84
C PHE A 240 -3.96 -8.10 -11.05
N HIS A 241 -3.17 -8.32 -9.98
CA HIS A 241 -1.91 -9.06 -10.07
C HIS A 241 -2.08 -10.46 -10.68
N GLN A 242 -3.21 -11.15 -10.43
CA GLN A 242 -3.48 -12.48 -11.03
C GLN A 242 -3.57 -12.45 -12.55
N HIS A 243 -3.79 -11.28 -13.15
CA HIS A 243 -3.88 -11.09 -14.60
C HIS A 243 -2.56 -10.65 -15.24
N LEU A 244 -1.55 -10.25 -14.45
CA LEU A 244 -0.25 -9.83 -14.97
C LEU A 244 0.41 -10.86 -15.90
N PRO A 245 0.36 -12.19 -15.65
CA PRO A 245 0.96 -13.18 -16.57
C PRO A 245 0.41 -13.14 -18.00
N LYS A 246 -0.82 -12.62 -18.18
CA LYS A 246 -1.45 -12.43 -19.49
C LYS A 246 -1.21 -11.02 -20.05
N LEU A 247 -1.19 -10.02 -19.18
CA LEU A 247 -1.16 -8.61 -19.56
C LEU A 247 0.26 -8.07 -19.75
N LEU A 248 1.24 -8.52 -18.97
CA LEU A 248 2.61 -8.01 -19.06
C LEU A 248 3.45 -8.89 -19.99
N LYS A 249 4.07 -8.28 -21.00
CA LYS A 249 4.98 -8.99 -21.91
C LYS A 249 6.29 -9.38 -21.20
N PRO A 250 7.01 -10.40 -21.70
CA PRO A 250 8.40 -10.62 -21.32
C PRO A 250 9.24 -9.36 -21.53
N GLY A 251 10.09 -9.02 -20.58
CA GLY A 251 10.86 -7.77 -20.52
C GLY A 251 10.03 -6.53 -20.15
N GLY A 252 8.72 -6.67 -19.94
CA GLY A 252 7.83 -5.59 -19.56
C GLY A 252 7.97 -5.19 -18.10
N ILE A 253 7.58 -3.95 -17.79
CA ILE A 253 7.67 -3.38 -16.44
C ILE A 253 6.28 -3.07 -15.91
N TYR A 254 5.98 -3.63 -14.74
CA TYR A 254 4.77 -3.33 -13.98
C TYR A 254 5.10 -2.43 -12.79
N SER A 255 4.23 -1.44 -12.56
CA SER A 255 4.30 -0.54 -11.43
C SER A 255 2.89 -0.18 -10.97
N PHE A 256 2.71 0.22 -9.72
CA PHE A 256 1.41 0.58 -9.16
C PHE A 256 1.56 1.67 -8.11
N PHE A 257 0.49 2.43 -7.85
CA PHE A 257 0.51 3.39 -6.75
C PHE A 257 0.55 2.66 -5.40
N ASN A 258 1.64 2.81 -4.66
CA ASN A 258 1.89 2.11 -3.40
C ASN A 258 1.42 2.94 -2.19
N GLY A 259 0.11 3.17 -2.12
CA GLY A 259 -0.54 3.94 -1.03
C GLY A 259 -0.79 3.16 0.27
N LEU A 260 -0.58 1.84 0.26
CA LEU A 260 -0.96 0.93 1.35
C LEU A 260 -0.34 1.34 2.69
N CYS A 261 -1.17 1.57 3.71
CA CYS A 261 -0.73 1.97 5.06
C CYS A 261 0.15 3.24 5.09
N GLY A 262 -0.08 4.22 4.20
CA GLY A 262 0.64 5.50 4.17
C GLY A 262 0.62 6.34 5.46
N GLY A 263 -0.07 5.90 6.51
CA GLY A 263 -0.10 6.53 7.84
C GLY A 263 0.83 5.90 8.89
N ASN A 264 1.42 4.73 8.66
CA ASN A 264 2.35 4.09 9.60
C ASN A 264 3.48 3.36 8.86
N ALA A 265 4.73 3.70 9.17
CA ALA A 265 5.90 3.24 8.44
C ALA A 265 6.09 1.72 8.54
N PHE A 266 5.95 1.15 9.74
CA PHE A 266 6.08 -0.29 9.92
C PHE A 266 5.00 -1.08 9.16
N PHE A 267 3.73 -0.63 9.21
CA PHE A 267 2.64 -1.29 8.50
C PHE A 267 2.83 -1.21 6.97
N HIS A 268 3.32 -0.08 6.47
CA HIS A 268 3.68 0.07 5.06
C HIS A 268 4.74 -0.96 4.65
N VAL A 269 5.78 -1.17 5.47
CA VAL A 269 6.80 -2.21 5.21
C VAL A 269 6.20 -3.61 5.21
N VAL A 270 5.29 -3.92 6.14
CA VAL A 270 4.55 -5.20 6.16
C VAL A 270 3.85 -5.42 4.81
N TYR A 271 3.07 -4.45 4.34
CA TYR A 271 2.33 -4.57 3.07
C TYR A 271 3.24 -4.63 1.84
N CYS A 272 4.35 -3.89 1.80
CA CYS A 272 5.35 -4.04 0.73
C CYS A 272 5.88 -5.48 0.64
N ASN A 273 6.12 -6.14 1.78
CA ASN A 273 6.57 -7.54 1.78
C ASN A 273 5.46 -8.51 1.35
N ILE A 274 4.22 -8.29 1.77
CA ILE A 274 3.08 -9.11 1.34
C ILE A 274 2.93 -9.02 -0.19
N VAL A 275 2.94 -7.80 -0.76
CA VAL A 275 2.86 -7.59 -2.21
C VAL A 275 4.02 -8.29 -2.93
N SER A 276 5.25 -8.16 -2.44
CA SER A 276 6.43 -8.83 -3.03
C SER A 276 6.25 -10.34 -3.05
N LEU A 277 5.86 -10.94 -1.91
CA LEU A 277 5.66 -12.40 -1.80
C LEU A 277 4.55 -12.90 -2.74
N GLU A 278 3.45 -12.15 -2.88
CA GLU A 278 2.38 -12.54 -3.79
C GLU A 278 2.76 -12.40 -5.27
N LEU A 279 3.53 -11.37 -5.64
CA LEU A 279 4.08 -11.20 -6.98
C LEU A 279 5.17 -12.24 -7.30
N GLU A 280 6.00 -12.61 -6.33
CA GLU A 280 6.99 -13.69 -6.43
C GLU A 280 6.32 -15.04 -6.72
N ASN A 281 5.20 -15.33 -6.06
CA ASN A 281 4.41 -16.53 -6.36
C ASN A 281 3.85 -16.56 -7.80
N LEU A 282 3.73 -15.40 -8.44
CA LEU A 282 3.34 -15.26 -9.85
C LEU A 282 4.54 -15.23 -10.81
N GLY A 283 5.77 -15.33 -10.30
CA GLY A 283 7.00 -15.34 -11.09
C GLY A 283 7.59 -13.96 -11.35
N TYR A 284 7.27 -12.96 -10.54
CA TYR A 284 7.80 -11.59 -10.64
C TYR A 284 8.76 -11.28 -9.49
N SER A 285 9.75 -10.42 -9.76
CA SER A 285 10.56 -9.79 -8.72
C SER A 285 10.15 -8.32 -8.61
N THR A 286 9.97 -7.83 -7.38
CA THR A 286 9.57 -6.44 -7.10
C THR A 286 10.66 -5.71 -6.34
N GLN A 287 11.12 -4.59 -6.89
CA GLN A 287 12.00 -3.65 -6.21
C GLN A 287 11.20 -2.45 -5.69
N PHE A 288 11.48 -2.04 -4.45
CA PHE A 288 10.89 -0.86 -3.83
C PHE A 288 11.94 0.25 -3.76
N ILE A 289 11.92 1.17 -4.70
CA ILE A 289 12.91 2.24 -4.81
C ILE A 289 12.50 3.41 -3.91
N PRO A 290 13.31 3.82 -2.92
CA PRO A 290 12.94 4.89 -2.01
C PRO A 290 12.99 6.26 -2.71
N LEU A 291 11.89 6.99 -2.63
CA LEU A 291 11.72 8.36 -3.11
C LEU A 291 11.36 9.26 -1.93
N PRO A 292 12.27 10.14 -1.46
CA PRO A 292 11.96 11.11 -0.43
C PRO A 292 10.85 12.05 -0.89
N VAL A 293 9.79 12.19 -0.08
CA VAL A 293 8.62 13.03 -0.37
C VAL A 293 8.36 14.10 0.68
N LYS A 294 9.19 14.15 1.73
CA LYS A 294 9.06 15.10 2.84
C LYS A 294 8.85 16.56 2.38
N ASP A 295 9.62 16.99 1.39
CA ASP A 295 9.57 18.35 0.86
C ASP A 295 8.32 18.62 -0.01
N CYS A 296 7.57 17.57 -0.37
CA CYS A 296 6.32 17.66 -1.14
C CYS A 296 5.06 17.63 -0.25
N LEU A 297 5.22 17.46 1.07
CA LEU A 297 4.12 17.21 2.02
C LEU A 297 3.89 18.37 3.00
N GLU A 298 4.28 19.60 2.65
CA GLU A 298 4.09 20.80 3.48
C GLU A 298 2.63 20.96 3.95
N GLU A 299 2.41 21.57 5.13
CA GLU A 299 1.07 21.67 5.73
C GLU A 299 0.03 22.33 4.80
N ASP A 300 0.45 23.28 3.97
CA ASP A 300 -0.40 23.98 3.02
C ASP A 300 -0.96 23.05 1.93
N VAL A 301 -0.23 21.98 1.58
CA VAL A 301 -0.69 20.96 0.61
C VAL A 301 -1.98 20.30 1.10
N TRP A 302 -2.09 20.06 2.40
CA TRP A 302 -3.22 19.36 3.02
C TRP A 302 -4.35 20.27 3.49
N LYS A 303 -4.24 21.58 3.25
CA LYS A 303 -5.27 22.54 3.64
C LYS A 303 -6.62 22.17 3.00
N GLY A 304 -7.64 22.03 3.85
CA GLY A 304 -9.01 21.63 3.45
C GLY A 304 -9.22 20.13 3.27
N VAL A 305 -8.20 19.28 3.44
CA VAL A 305 -8.31 17.82 3.41
C VAL A 305 -8.54 17.31 4.84
N GLN A 306 -9.65 16.61 5.08
CA GLN A 306 -9.97 16.11 6.43
C GLN A 306 -9.09 14.93 6.83
N HIS A 307 -8.72 14.07 5.87
CA HIS A 307 -7.94 12.85 6.12
C HIS A 307 -6.78 12.76 5.13
N LYS A 308 -5.54 12.80 5.66
CA LYS A 308 -4.33 12.58 4.87
C LYS A 308 -4.15 11.09 4.63
N TYR A 309 -4.22 10.64 3.38
CA TYR A 309 -3.95 9.25 3.00
C TYR A 309 -2.44 8.93 3.04
N TRP A 310 -1.58 9.95 3.03
CA TRP A 310 -0.14 9.78 3.10
C TRP A 310 0.51 10.69 4.15
N GLN A 311 1.38 10.13 4.98
CA GLN A 311 2.06 10.82 6.09
C GLN A 311 3.54 10.40 6.25
N LEU A 312 4.06 9.52 5.38
CA LEU A 312 5.46 9.06 5.46
C LEU A 312 6.41 10.00 4.71
N ASP A 313 7.63 10.18 5.26
CA ASP A 313 8.69 11.00 4.65
C ASP A 313 9.24 10.41 3.34
N THR A 314 9.02 9.12 3.07
CA THR A 314 9.54 8.38 1.92
C THR A 314 8.45 7.52 1.29
N TYR A 315 8.25 7.68 -0.01
CA TYR A 315 7.45 6.80 -0.84
C TYR A 315 8.34 5.70 -1.44
N TYR A 316 7.87 4.46 -1.45
CA TYR A 316 8.59 3.35 -2.04
C TYR A 316 7.97 2.99 -3.39
N LEU A 317 8.65 3.37 -4.47
CA LEU A 317 8.24 3.13 -5.86
C LEU A 317 8.38 1.64 -6.21
N PRO A 318 7.27 0.89 -6.40
CA PRO A 318 7.33 -0.51 -6.81
C PRO A 318 7.69 -0.62 -8.29
N VAL A 319 8.72 -1.40 -8.62
CA VAL A 319 9.09 -1.76 -9.99
C VAL A 319 9.15 -3.27 -10.05
N SER A 320 8.22 -3.87 -10.78
CA SER A 320 8.07 -5.33 -10.89
C SER A 320 8.35 -5.79 -12.31
N GLN A 321 9.12 -6.86 -12.44
CA GLN A 321 9.50 -7.48 -13.71
C GLN A 321 9.47 -9.01 -13.56
N SER A 322 9.36 -9.73 -14.66
CA SER A 322 9.48 -11.19 -14.64
C SER A 322 10.82 -11.60 -14.01
N ALA A 323 10.80 -12.57 -13.09
CA ALA A 323 12.00 -13.01 -12.38
C ALA A 323 13.12 -13.50 -13.33
N GLN A 324 12.74 -14.04 -14.49
CA GLN A 324 13.68 -14.48 -15.52
C GLN A 324 14.43 -13.31 -16.19
N ASP A 325 13.81 -12.14 -16.24
CA ASP A 325 14.39 -10.93 -16.87
C ASP A 325 15.25 -10.14 -15.86
N SER A 326 15.02 -10.31 -14.56
CA SER A 326 15.79 -9.64 -13.49
C SER A 326 17.19 -10.22 -13.25
N GLU A 327 17.47 -11.43 -13.75
CA GLU A 327 18.78 -12.10 -13.62
C GLU A 327 19.76 -11.82 -14.77
N SER A 328 19.35 -11.01 -15.76
CA SER A 328 20.12 -10.69 -16.99
C SER A 328 20.81 -9.34 -17.02
#